data_AF-A0A2N2J0X4-F1
#
_entry.id   AF-A0A2N2J0X4-F1
#
_cell.length_a   1.000
_cell.length_b   1.000
_cell.length_c   1.000
_cell.angle_alpha   90.00
_cell.angle_beta   90.00
_cell.angle_gamma   90.00
#
_symmetry.space_group_name_H-M   'P 1'
#
loop_
_entity.id
_entity.type
_entity.pdbx_description
1 polymer ?
#
loop_
_entity_poly.entity_id
_entity_poly.type
_entity_poly.pdbx_seq_one_letter_code
_entity_poly.pdbx_strand_id
1 'polypeptide(L)'
;MAVRWLLSEYSSPHKKLIIIIHAGLVAETNLVIQPLLETKLTGETGIYLTDYAHLCARVAEVKVGFEGYKNKSTSEESYISDVWTVKFFKSYNYYDYIPYLLEERMLPVSQTGLSYSKFQQALYFPEMFSESPFEALRAMHRFPQSSLLLIEIAKVLRARQMPYEADAIISNLLLSDPHNVIARTMRMLIFENIAHSHTDFHISELAFNRAIAESEFIIRRCNGEEAIWCEIGLLYYGRAKKYINYLRGDNASNTHNIHKEDVLNSLKKANEFFLNGMAASPTGKDASSLLFFMCTLGFIELISTGENLFDKTAYPILTDKHDVLRKVGTRFFIEIGWLRNAVSPEGNVNESAFYALLLVLRNIVARFENSMLAKGYIPYVKYLTCILIWDFAPFLTTGICKHILGLLNEACIETEKLILENVLVYQISINFISADKFLSRIQEATDIINNYLTADELKKDDTSLINQDQLKEMSKTKFLLLELDRL
;
A
#
# COMPACT_ATOMS: atom_id res chain seq x y z
N MET A 1 20.21 -4.76 -5.17
CA MET A 1 21.51 -5.13 -5.81
C MET A 1 21.38 -6.27 -6.81
N ALA A 2 20.68 -7.36 -6.50
CA ALA A 2 20.55 -8.52 -7.39
C ALA A 2 20.06 -8.16 -8.81
N VAL A 3 18.99 -7.36 -8.93
CA VAL A 3 18.51 -6.91 -10.25
C VAL A 3 19.48 -5.95 -10.94
N ARG A 4 20.17 -5.06 -10.20
CA ARG A 4 21.19 -4.19 -10.78
C ARG A 4 22.33 -4.99 -11.44
N TRP A 5 22.71 -6.12 -10.82
CA TRP A 5 23.66 -7.04 -11.44
C TRP A 5 23.10 -7.63 -12.73
N LEU A 6 21.86 -8.11 -12.75
CA LEU A 6 21.21 -8.68 -13.94
C LEU A 6 21.04 -7.67 -15.09
N LEU A 7 20.83 -6.39 -14.78
CA LEU A 7 20.75 -5.31 -15.77
C LEU A 7 22.12 -4.93 -16.35
N SER A 8 23.22 -5.33 -15.72
CA SER A 8 24.56 -5.02 -16.20
C SER A 8 24.93 -5.86 -17.42
N GLU A 9 25.64 -5.26 -18.37
CA GLU A 9 26.23 -5.98 -19.51
C GLU A 9 27.24 -7.05 -19.05
N TYR A 10 27.90 -6.82 -17.90
CA TYR A 10 28.85 -7.74 -17.27
C TYR A 10 28.20 -8.86 -16.44
N SER A 11 26.87 -8.92 -16.42
CA SER A 11 26.11 -9.94 -15.70
C SER A 11 26.56 -11.35 -16.10
N SER A 12 26.75 -12.21 -15.10
CA SER A 12 27.05 -13.62 -15.30
C SER A 12 26.13 -14.46 -14.41
N PRO A 13 25.45 -15.50 -14.96
CA PRO A 13 24.67 -16.45 -14.17
C PRO A 13 25.50 -17.20 -13.13
N HIS A 14 26.83 -17.26 -13.31
CA HIS A 14 27.74 -17.98 -12.41
C HIS A 14 28.20 -17.15 -11.20
N LYS A 15 27.90 -15.84 -11.16
CA LYS A 15 28.24 -14.96 -10.04
C LYS A 15 26.98 -14.56 -9.32
N LYS A 16 26.90 -14.88 -8.02
CA LYS A 16 25.76 -14.54 -7.17
C LYS A 16 26.26 -13.91 -5.88
N LEU A 17 25.63 -12.81 -5.48
CA LEU A 17 25.81 -12.22 -4.17
C LEU A 17 24.93 -12.97 -3.17
N ILE A 18 25.54 -13.42 -2.08
CA ILE A 18 24.84 -14.03 -0.95
C ILE A 18 24.95 -13.09 0.24
N ILE A 19 23.82 -12.86 0.91
CA ILE A 19 23.72 -12.04 2.12
C ILE A 19 23.16 -12.94 3.22
N ILE A 20 23.89 -13.05 4.32
CA ILE A 20 23.45 -13.77 5.52
C ILE A 20 23.22 -12.73 6.62
N ILE A 21 22.02 -12.71 7.17
CA ILE A 21 21.60 -11.81 8.24
C ILE A 21 21.50 -12.63 9.53
N HIS A 22 22.39 -12.34 10.47
CA HIS A 22 22.36 -12.88 11.83
C HIS A 22 21.97 -11.75 12.79
N ALA A 23 21.05 -12.05 13.70
CA ALA A 23 20.76 -11.24 14.88
C ALA A 23 21.15 -12.05 16.11
N GLY A 24 21.83 -11.43 17.08
CA GLY A 24 22.35 -12.12 18.25
C GLY A 24 23.68 -11.54 18.74
N LEU A 25 24.33 -12.26 19.65
CA LEU A 25 25.65 -11.89 20.16
C LEU A 25 26.72 -12.15 19.10
N VAL A 26 27.59 -11.16 18.85
CA VAL A 26 28.66 -11.28 17.84
C VAL A 26 29.53 -12.53 18.06
N ALA A 27 29.75 -12.91 19.32
CA ALA A 27 30.55 -14.09 19.69
C ALA A 27 29.97 -15.42 19.16
N GLU A 28 28.66 -15.49 18.91
CA GLU A 28 27.97 -16.69 18.42
C GLU A 28 27.88 -16.74 16.88
N THR A 29 28.22 -15.63 16.20
CA THR A 29 28.08 -15.47 14.76
C THR A 29 28.78 -16.58 13.96
N ASN A 30 30.02 -16.93 14.33
CA ASN A 30 30.80 -17.91 13.58
C ASN A 30 30.18 -19.32 13.65
N LEU A 31 29.61 -19.68 14.81
CA LEU A 31 28.97 -20.98 15.01
C LEU A 31 27.73 -21.14 14.13
N VAL A 32 27.04 -20.04 13.82
CA VAL A 32 25.81 -20.03 13.02
C VAL A 32 26.06 -19.81 11.53
N ILE A 33 27.05 -18.97 11.16
CA ILE A 33 27.34 -18.66 9.75
C ILE A 33 28.15 -19.76 9.06
N GLN A 34 29.04 -20.46 9.76
CA GLN A 34 29.92 -21.43 9.12
C GLN A 34 29.16 -22.59 8.45
N PRO A 35 28.12 -23.21 9.09
CA PRO A 35 27.29 -24.22 8.43
C PRO A 35 26.51 -23.69 7.22
N LEU A 36 26.15 -22.39 7.22
CA LEU A 36 25.47 -21.75 6.09
C LEU A 36 26.37 -21.59 4.87
N LEU A 37 27.66 -21.31 5.08
CA LEU A 37 28.65 -21.20 4.00
C LEU A 37 28.97 -22.57 3.37
N GLU A 38 28.87 -23.64 4.15
CA GLU A 38 29.04 -25.02 3.69
C GLU A 38 27.78 -25.55 2.98
N THR A 39 26.64 -24.89 3.17
CA THR A 39 25.38 -25.22 2.49
C THR A 39 25.35 -24.63 1.07
N LYS A 40 24.88 -25.39 0.08
CA LYS A 40 24.70 -24.88 -1.28
C LYS A 40 23.48 -23.95 -1.34
N LEU A 41 23.68 -22.67 -1.06
CA LEU A 41 22.64 -21.62 -1.04
C LEU A 41 22.19 -21.23 -2.46
N THR A 42 20.94 -21.55 -2.83
CA THR A 42 20.45 -21.40 -4.23
C THR A 42 19.29 -20.42 -4.43
N GLY A 43 18.59 -19.97 -3.39
CA GLY A 43 17.41 -19.11 -3.47
C GLY A 43 17.62 -17.82 -4.28
N GLU A 44 16.68 -17.44 -5.14
CA GLU A 44 16.81 -16.39 -6.17
C GLU A 44 17.38 -15.07 -5.62
N THR A 45 16.85 -14.59 -4.49
CA THR A 45 17.25 -13.32 -3.86
C THR A 45 18.68 -13.33 -3.32
N GLY A 46 19.20 -14.52 -2.96
CA GLY A 46 20.48 -14.68 -2.28
C GLY A 46 20.48 -14.20 -0.82
N ILE A 47 19.33 -13.90 -0.21
CA ILE A 47 19.23 -13.39 1.17
C ILE A 47 18.75 -14.52 2.09
N TYR A 48 19.51 -14.74 3.16
CA TYR A 48 19.25 -15.76 4.17
C TYR A 48 19.29 -15.16 5.57
N LEU A 49 18.46 -15.70 6.46
CA LEU A 49 18.32 -15.27 7.83
C LEU A 49 18.45 -16.47 8.76
N THR A 50 19.06 -16.24 9.91
CA THR A 50 18.95 -17.16 11.04
C THR A 50 17.53 -17.09 11.63
N ASP A 51 17.11 -18.11 12.37
CA ASP A 51 15.79 -18.14 13.04
C ASP A 51 15.46 -16.86 13.80
N TYR A 52 16.39 -16.39 14.64
CA TYR A 52 16.17 -15.19 15.44
C TYR A 52 16.08 -13.93 14.57
N ALA A 53 16.90 -13.81 13.52
CA ALA A 53 16.81 -12.71 12.57
C ALA A 53 15.48 -12.72 11.79
N HIS A 54 14.98 -13.91 11.42
CA HIS A 54 13.67 -14.07 10.83
C HIS A 54 12.56 -13.62 11.78
N LEU A 55 12.60 -14.00 13.06
CA LEU A 55 11.64 -13.55 14.06
C LEU A 55 11.67 -12.02 14.23
N CYS A 56 12.85 -11.42 14.34
CA CYS A 56 13.00 -9.96 14.38
C CYS A 56 12.37 -9.30 13.14
N ALA A 57 12.59 -9.87 11.95
CA ALA A 57 12.02 -9.35 10.72
C ALA A 57 10.49 -9.47 10.66
N ARG A 58 9.91 -10.57 11.20
CA ARG A 58 8.45 -10.72 11.33
C ARG A 58 7.84 -9.72 12.31
N VAL A 59 8.48 -9.50 13.46
CA VAL A 59 8.03 -8.51 14.47
C VAL A 59 8.13 -7.07 13.96
N ALA A 60 9.16 -6.78 13.17
CA ALA A 60 9.33 -5.49 12.50
C ALA A 60 8.45 -5.33 11.25
N GLU A 61 7.62 -6.33 10.92
CA GLU A 61 6.75 -6.36 9.74
C GLU A 61 7.48 -6.05 8.43
N VAL A 62 8.73 -6.54 8.31
CA VAL A 62 9.51 -6.38 7.07
C VAL A 62 8.72 -6.96 5.91
N LYS A 63 8.54 -6.16 4.86
CA LYS A 63 7.65 -6.46 3.72
C LYS A 63 8.28 -7.48 2.76
N VAL A 64 8.68 -8.66 3.24
CA VAL A 64 9.19 -9.77 2.43
C VAL A 64 8.46 -11.08 2.72
N GLY A 65 8.48 -12.00 1.76
CA GLY A 65 8.06 -13.38 1.92
C GLY A 65 9.23 -14.24 2.37
N PHE A 66 9.00 -15.09 3.36
CA PHE A 66 10.01 -16.00 3.91
C PHE A 66 9.65 -17.44 3.60
N GLU A 67 10.66 -18.25 3.33
CA GLU A 67 10.52 -19.69 3.17
C GLU A 67 11.61 -20.39 3.97
N GLY A 68 11.23 -21.43 4.72
CA GLY A 68 12.19 -22.28 5.42
C GLY A 68 13.10 -22.98 4.41
N TYR A 69 14.39 -22.76 4.52
CA TYR A 69 15.40 -23.33 3.64
C TYR A 69 15.69 -24.77 4.05
N LYS A 70 14.95 -25.73 3.45
CA LYS A 70 15.18 -27.15 3.69
C LYS A 70 16.33 -27.65 2.81
N ASN A 71 17.48 -27.95 3.43
CA ASN A 71 18.54 -28.65 2.73
C ASN A 71 18.11 -30.12 2.52
N LYS A 72 18.08 -30.59 1.27
CA LYS A 72 17.71 -31.97 0.93
C LYS A 72 18.83 -32.99 1.25
N SER A 73 19.96 -32.56 1.80
CA SER A 73 21.05 -33.45 2.21
C SER A 73 21.07 -33.68 3.74
N THR A 74 20.54 -34.83 4.15
CA THR A 74 21.00 -35.69 5.26
C THR A 74 21.89 -35.06 6.35
N SER A 75 21.31 -34.76 7.52
CA SER A 75 21.57 -35.49 8.78
C SER A 75 20.58 -35.00 9.84
N GLU A 76 19.87 -35.92 10.50
CA GLU A 76 18.78 -35.64 11.45
C GLU A 76 19.24 -35.17 12.85
N GLU A 77 20.51 -34.80 13.06
CA GLU A 77 21.04 -34.57 14.43
C GLU A 77 21.97 -33.35 14.59
N SER A 78 21.78 -32.29 13.81
CA SER A 78 22.45 -31.02 14.10
C SER A 78 21.44 -30.01 14.65
N TYR A 79 21.68 -29.50 15.86
CA TYR A 79 21.04 -28.34 16.49
C TYR A 79 21.26 -27.03 15.71
N ILE A 80 21.34 -27.09 14.38
CA ILE A 80 21.43 -25.92 13.52
C ILE A 80 20.01 -25.36 13.45
N SER A 81 19.82 -24.17 14.03
CA SER A 81 18.62 -23.34 13.87
C SER A 81 18.17 -23.34 12.42
N ASP A 82 16.86 -23.40 12.19
CA ASP A 82 16.30 -23.33 10.84
C ASP A 82 16.84 -22.08 10.13
N VAL A 83 17.12 -22.27 8.84
CA VAL A 83 17.61 -21.21 7.96
C VAL A 83 16.44 -20.73 7.16
N TRP A 84 16.21 -19.43 7.13
CA TRP A 84 15.13 -18.83 6.36
C TRP A 84 15.70 -18.14 5.14
N THR A 85 15.05 -18.28 3.98
CA THR A 85 15.39 -17.50 2.80
C THR A 85 14.32 -16.45 2.52
N VAL A 86 14.74 -15.27 2.06
CA VAL A 86 13.81 -14.31 1.47
C VAL A 86 13.40 -14.86 0.11
N LYS A 87 12.16 -15.32 -0.01
CA LYS A 87 11.63 -15.88 -1.26
C LYS A 87 11.33 -14.78 -2.27
N PHE A 88 10.75 -13.68 -1.79
CA PHE A 88 10.34 -12.54 -2.61
C PHE A 88 10.21 -11.29 -1.74
N PHE A 89 10.15 -10.12 -2.38
CA PHE A 89 9.77 -8.87 -1.73
C PHE A 89 8.25 -8.67 -1.88
N LYS A 90 7.54 -8.43 -0.77
CA LYS A 90 6.09 -8.14 -0.75
C LYS A 90 5.84 -6.78 -1.40
N SER A 91 4.56 -6.52 -1.73
CA SER A 91 3.99 -5.43 -2.53
C SER A 91 4.98 -4.36 -3.03
N TYR A 92 4.91 -4.16 -4.34
CA TYR A 92 5.81 -3.34 -5.15
C TYR A 92 5.90 -1.88 -4.75
N ASN A 93 4.99 -1.43 -3.88
CA ASN A 93 4.95 -0.07 -3.38
C ASN A 93 5.75 0.10 -2.07
N TYR A 94 6.30 -0.96 -1.47
CA TYR A 94 7.05 -0.85 -0.21
C TYR A 94 8.55 -0.60 -0.39
N TYR A 95 9.10 -0.93 -1.56
CA TYR A 95 10.52 -0.77 -1.86
C TYR A 95 10.76 0.25 -2.97
N ASP A 96 11.88 0.98 -2.91
CA ASP A 96 12.21 1.98 -3.92
C ASP A 96 12.48 1.37 -5.30
N TYR A 97 12.46 2.21 -6.33
CA TYR A 97 12.78 1.81 -7.69
C TYR A 97 14.28 1.57 -7.86
N ILE A 98 14.65 0.78 -8.86
CA ILE A 98 16.03 0.68 -9.29
C ILE A 98 16.34 1.91 -10.15
N PRO A 99 17.26 2.81 -9.75
CA PRO A 99 17.47 4.08 -10.46
C PRO A 99 17.75 3.89 -11.95
N TYR A 100 18.51 2.86 -12.30
CA TYR A 100 18.82 2.53 -13.69
C TYR A 100 17.54 2.30 -14.52
N LEU A 101 16.54 1.58 -14.00
CA LEU A 101 15.27 1.35 -14.70
C LEU A 101 14.44 2.62 -14.91
N LEU A 102 14.74 3.71 -14.20
CA LEU A 102 14.10 5.01 -14.42
C LEU A 102 14.68 5.78 -15.62
N GLU A 103 15.80 5.35 -16.19
CA GLU A 103 16.39 6.01 -17.35
C GLU A 103 15.61 5.69 -18.64
N GLU A 104 15.48 6.66 -19.55
CA GLU A 104 14.68 6.48 -20.79
C GLU A 104 15.22 5.36 -21.70
N ARG A 105 16.54 5.12 -21.67
CA ARG A 105 17.16 3.99 -22.38
C ARG A 105 16.75 2.62 -21.85
N MET A 106 16.26 2.55 -20.61
CA MET A 106 15.79 1.28 -20.02
C MET A 106 14.31 1.10 -20.31
N LEU A 107 13.50 2.10 -20.00
CA LEU A 107 12.05 2.07 -20.13
C LEU A 107 11.52 3.45 -20.54
N PRO A 108 10.43 3.52 -21.32
CA PRO A 108 9.82 4.79 -21.71
C PRO A 108 9.39 5.61 -20.49
N VAL A 109 9.58 6.93 -20.55
CA VAL A 109 9.34 7.84 -19.42
C VAL A 109 7.88 8.32 -19.35
N SER A 110 7.22 8.46 -20.50
CA SER A 110 5.84 8.93 -20.61
C SER A 110 5.13 8.26 -21.77
N GLN A 111 3.82 8.05 -21.65
CA GLN A 111 2.96 7.53 -22.71
C GLN A 111 2.85 8.46 -23.92
N THR A 112 3.13 9.76 -23.74
CA THR A 112 3.06 10.76 -24.81
C THR A 112 4.36 10.88 -25.61
N GLY A 113 5.44 10.24 -25.16
CA GLY A 113 6.76 10.32 -25.80
C GLY A 113 6.90 9.40 -27.02
N LEU A 114 7.79 9.77 -27.96
CA LEU A 114 8.14 8.92 -29.11
C LEU A 114 8.80 7.60 -28.70
N SER A 115 9.46 7.55 -27.54
CA SER A 115 10.06 6.33 -26.99
C SER A 115 8.99 5.29 -26.63
N TYR A 116 7.79 5.71 -26.23
CA TYR A 116 6.72 4.80 -25.85
C TYR A 116 6.21 3.95 -27.00
N SER A 117 5.96 4.54 -28.17
CA SER A 117 5.49 3.79 -29.34
C SER A 117 6.53 2.76 -29.81
N LYS A 118 7.81 3.13 -29.80
CA LYS A 118 8.92 2.20 -30.09
C LYS A 118 8.99 1.07 -29.07
N PHE A 119 8.77 1.37 -27.79
CA PHE A 119 8.76 0.38 -26.73
C PHE A 119 7.61 -0.61 -26.92
N GLN A 120 6.40 -0.13 -27.19
CA GLN A 120 5.23 -0.99 -27.45
C GLN A 120 5.45 -1.90 -28.66
N GLN A 121 6.00 -1.37 -29.75
CA GLN A 121 6.35 -2.17 -30.92
C GLN A 121 7.33 -3.30 -30.58
N ALA A 122 8.41 -2.98 -29.87
CA ALA A 122 9.41 -3.97 -29.46
C ALA A 122 8.88 -5.00 -28.44
N LEU A 123 7.94 -4.60 -27.58
CA LEU A 123 7.36 -5.47 -26.55
C LEU A 123 6.32 -6.44 -27.13
N TYR A 124 5.39 -5.93 -27.95
CA TYR A 124 4.28 -6.73 -28.47
C TYR A 124 4.61 -7.50 -29.76
N PHE A 125 5.60 -7.03 -30.51
CA PHE A 125 5.98 -7.62 -31.79
C PHE A 125 7.50 -7.84 -31.91
N PRO A 126 8.11 -8.63 -31.00
CA PRO A 126 9.56 -8.80 -30.96
C PRO A 126 10.15 -9.39 -32.24
N GLU A 127 9.38 -10.15 -33.03
CA GLU A 127 9.83 -10.74 -34.30
C GLU A 127 9.99 -9.69 -35.40
N MET A 128 9.21 -8.61 -35.36
CA MET A 128 9.27 -7.52 -36.33
C MET A 128 10.27 -6.42 -35.91
N PHE A 129 10.56 -6.32 -34.61
CA PHE A 129 11.38 -5.27 -34.02
C PHE A 129 12.49 -5.86 -33.13
N SER A 130 13.35 -6.69 -33.70
CA SER A 130 14.38 -7.45 -32.97
C SER A 130 15.47 -6.56 -32.35
N GLU A 131 15.76 -5.40 -32.95
CA GLU A 131 16.69 -4.40 -32.40
C GLU A 131 15.96 -3.44 -31.46
N SER A 132 15.64 -3.92 -30.25
CA SER A 132 15.08 -3.05 -29.22
C SER A 132 16.14 -2.07 -28.70
N PRO A 133 15.87 -0.75 -28.72
CA PRO A 133 16.75 0.24 -28.11
C PRO A 133 16.71 0.17 -26.57
N PHE A 134 15.76 -0.58 -26.00
CA PHE A 134 15.54 -0.64 -24.56
C PHE A 134 16.31 -1.78 -23.92
N GLU A 135 17.29 -1.46 -23.06
CA GLU A 135 18.13 -2.49 -22.44
C GLU A 135 17.34 -3.40 -21.49
N ALA A 136 16.23 -2.92 -20.91
CA ALA A 136 15.36 -3.73 -20.06
C ALA A 136 14.70 -4.90 -20.82
N LEU A 137 14.29 -4.69 -22.08
CA LEU A 137 13.75 -5.76 -22.93
C LEU A 137 14.84 -6.77 -23.29
N ARG A 138 16.07 -6.31 -23.55
CA ARG A 138 17.22 -7.20 -23.76
C ARG A 138 17.55 -8.04 -22.52
N ALA A 139 17.49 -7.42 -21.33
CA ALA A 139 17.69 -8.13 -20.07
C ALA A 139 16.59 -9.16 -19.80
N MET A 140 15.33 -8.82 -20.09
CA MET A 140 14.21 -9.77 -20.04
C MET A 140 14.45 -10.98 -20.96
N HIS A 141 14.90 -10.76 -22.19
CA HIS A 141 15.21 -11.87 -23.11
C HIS A 141 16.41 -12.72 -22.65
N ARG A 142 17.38 -12.11 -21.97
CA ARG A 142 18.55 -12.82 -21.39
C ARG A 142 18.17 -13.63 -20.15
N PHE A 143 17.24 -13.14 -19.33
CA PHE A 143 16.84 -13.73 -18.06
C PHE A 143 15.31 -13.88 -17.93
N PRO A 144 14.65 -14.62 -18.84
CA PRO A 144 13.18 -14.68 -18.89
C PRO A 144 12.55 -15.39 -17.68
N GLN A 145 13.35 -16.10 -16.90
CA GLN A 145 12.92 -16.83 -15.71
C GLN A 145 13.15 -16.07 -14.39
N SER A 146 13.79 -14.89 -14.43
CA SER A 146 14.04 -14.16 -13.19
C SER A 146 12.78 -13.41 -12.78
N SER A 147 12.09 -13.94 -11.77
CA SER A 147 10.91 -13.32 -11.21
C SER A 147 11.22 -11.90 -10.73
N LEU A 148 12.35 -11.73 -10.03
CA LEU A 148 12.75 -10.46 -9.44
C LEU A 148 13.00 -9.37 -10.52
N LEU A 149 13.64 -9.72 -11.64
CA LEU A 149 13.90 -8.77 -12.73
C LEU A 149 12.58 -8.31 -13.40
N LEU A 150 11.73 -9.27 -13.79
CA LEU A 150 10.50 -8.97 -14.52
C LEU A 150 9.52 -8.17 -13.66
N ILE A 151 9.45 -8.51 -12.37
CA ILE A 151 8.71 -7.74 -11.37
C ILE A 151 9.18 -6.28 -11.29
N GLU A 152 10.50 -6.04 -11.18
CA GLU A 152 11.00 -4.66 -11.05
C GLU A 152 10.76 -3.83 -12.33
N ILE A 153 10.84 -4.46 -13.51
CA ILE A 153 10.48 -3.80 -14.78
C ILE A 153 8.99 -3.43 -14.79
N ALA A 154 8.11 -4.39 -14.49
CA ALA A 154 6.66 -4.16 -14.51
C ALA A 154 6.21 -3.14 -13.45
N LYS A 155 6.86 -3.11 -12.29
CA LYS A 155 6.66 -2.10 -11.25
C LYS A 155 6.92 -0.68 -11.76
N VAL A 156 8.03 -0.45 -12.48
CA VAL A 156 8.33 0.88 -13.05
C VAL A 156 7.31 1.28 -14.11
N LEU A 157 6.92 0.36 -15.00
CA LEU A 157 5.87 0.61 -16.00
C LEU A 157 4.53 0.98 -15.34
N ARG A 158 4.11 0.24 -14.30
CA ARG A 158 2.90 0.52 -13.53
C ARG A 158 2.97 1.91 -12.88
N ALA A 159 4.11 2.27 -12.29
CA ALA A 159 4.34 3.59 -11.69
C ALA A 159 4.30 4.74 -12.70
N ARG A 160 4.61 4.47 -13.97
CA ARG A 160 4.49 5.40 -15.10
C ARG A 160 3.13 5.36 -15.79
N GLN A 161 2.13 4.76 -15.15
CA GLN A 161 0.76 4.59 -15.67
C GLN A 161 0.69 3.80 -17.00
N MET A 162 1.61 2.86 -17.24
CA MET A 162 1.63 1.95 -18.40
C MET A 162 1.16 0.54 -18.01
N PRO A 163 -0.12 0.34 -17.63
CA PRO A 163 -0.58 -0.92 -17.04
C PRO A 163 -0.59 -2.08 -18.04
N TYR A 164 -0.86 -1.84 -19.32
CA TYR A 164 -0.93 -2.91 -20.32
C TYR A 164 0.46 -3.47 -20.63
N GLU A 165 1.46 -2.60 -20.70
CA GLU A 165 2.85 -2.97 -20.87
C GLU A 165 3.34 -3.74 -19.65
N ALA A 166 2.96 -3.31 -18.44
CA ALA A 166 3.26 -4.03 -17.21
C ALA A 166 2.60 -5.43 -17.21
N ASP A 167 1.35 -5.56 -17.67
CA ASP A 167 0.64 -6.85 -17.78
C ASP A 167 1.35 -7.80 -18.75
N ALA A 168 1.87 -7.29 -19.87
CA ALA A 168 2.63 -8.08 -20.83
C ALA A 168 3.93 -8.64 -20.24
N ILE A 169 4.68 -7.81 -19.49
CA ILE A 169 5.90 -8.27 -18.79
C ILE A 169 5.57 -9.33 -17.73
N ILE A 170 4.51 -9.12 -16.94
CA ILE A 170 4.07 -10.08 -15.92
C ILE A 170 3.53 -11.37 -16.53
N SER A 171 2.86 -11.28 -17.68
CA SER A 171 2.37 -12.45 -18.40
C SER A 171 3.51 -13.37 -18.82
N ASN A 172 4.67 -12.83 -19.24
CA ASN A 172 5.86 -13.65 -19.53
C ASN A 172 6.33 -14.46 -18.32
N LEU A 173 6.32 -13.86 -17.12
CA LEU A 173 6.66 -14.57 -15.88
C LEU A 173 5.62 -15.65 -15.56
N LEU A 174 4.33 -15.35 -15.73
CA LEU A 174 3.25 -16.28 -15.42
C LEU A 174 3.13 -17.44 -16.42
N LEU A 175 3.73 -17.33 -17.61
CA LEU A 175 3.86 -18.45 -18.54
C LEU A 175 4.81 -19.53 -18.02
N SER A 176 5.88 -19.14 -17.30
CA SER A 176 6.84 -20.08 -16.75
C SER A 176 6.57 -20.48 -15.30
N ASP A 177 6.04 -19.57 -14.50
CA ASP A 177 5.61 -19.81 -13.12
C ASP A 177 4.16 -19.34 -12.90
N PRO A 178 3.16 -20.14 -13.31
CA PRO A 178 1.75 -19.76 -13.20
C PRO A 178 1.27 -19.52 -11.76
N HIS A 179 1.96 -20.07 -10.76
CA HIS A 179 1.57 -19.95 -9.35
C HIS A 179 2.37 -18.88 -8.61
N ASN A 180 3.19 -18.10 -9.32
CA ASN A 180 3.95 -17.00 -8.73
C ASN A 180 3.02 -15.98 -8.08
N VAL A 181 2.91 -16.05 -6.76
CA VAL A 181 1.91 -15.29 -6.02
C VAL A 181 2.11 -13.78 -6.14
N ILE A 182 3.37 -13.36 -6.25
CA ILE A 182 3.75 -11.96 -6.38
C ILE A 182 3.34 -11.49 -7.76
N ALA A 183 3.76 -12.16 -8.84
CA ALA A 183 3.34 -11.81 -10.20
C ALA A 183 1.80 -11.75 -10.37
N ARG A 184 1.07 -12.72 -9.78
CA ARG A 184 -0.41 -12.70 -9.75
C ARG A 184 -0.96 -11.49 -9.01
N THR A 185 -0.39 -11.16 -7.85
CA THR A 185 -0.75 -9.95 -7.09
C THR A 185 -0.47 -8.68 -7.90
N MET A 186 0.66 -8.58 -8.64
CA MET A 186 0.88 -7.43 -9.52
C MET A 186 -0.19 -7.34 -10.59
N ARG A 187 -0.56 -8.46 -11.20
CA ARG A 187 -1.55 -8.46 -12.26
C ARG A 187 -2.93 -8.05 -11.77
N MET A 188 -3.31 -8.49 -10.57
CA MET A 188 -4.50 -7.99 -9.87
C MET A 188 -4.45 -6.46 -9.71
N LEU A 189 -3.35 -5.92 -9.18
CA LEU A 189 -3.14 -4.48 -9.00
C LEU A 189 -3.12 -3.72 -10.34
N ILE A 190 -2.59 -4.32 -11.41
CA ILE A 190 -2.59 -3.73 -12.75
C ILE A 190 -4.03 -3.60 -13.27
N PHE A 191 -4.87 -4.62 -13.08
CA PHE A 191 -6.28 -4.54 -13.47
C PHE A 191 -7.06 -3.56 -12.61
N GLU A 192 -6.75 -3.44 -11.32
CA GLU A 192 -7.27 -2.39 -10.46
C GLU A 192 -6.85 -0.99 -10.95
N ASN A 193 -5.59 -0.77 -11.32
CA ASN A 193 -5.12 0.48 -11.93
C ASN A 193 -5.95 0.85 -13.16
N ILE A 194 -6.20 -0.12 -14.05
CA ILE A 194 -7.03 0.07 -15.26
C ILE A 194 -8.46 0.43 -14.84
N ALA A 195 -9.02 -0.26 -13.85
CA ALA A 195 -10.38 0.01 -13.40
C ALA A 195 -10.55 1.44 -12.87
N HIS A 196 -9.56 1.94 -12.12
CA HIS A 196 -9.59 3.30 -11.58
C HIS A 196 -9.35 4.38 -12.64
N SER A 197 -8.50 4.12 -13.65
CA SER A 197 -8.15 5.12 -14.67
C SER A 197 -9.28 5.40 -15.67
N HIS A 198 -10.22 4.47 -15.86
CA HIS A 198 -11.33 4.65 -16.79
C HIS A 198 -12.51 5.37 -16.15
N THR A 199 -13.10 6.30 -16.90
CA THR A 199 -14.36 6.98 -16.53
C THR A 199 -15.58 6.20 -16.98
N ASP A 200 -15.47 5.36 -18.01
CA ASP A 200 -16.53 4.47 -18.46
C ASP A 200 -16.74 3.33 -17.45
N PHE A 201 -17.99 3.13 -17.03
CA PHE A 201 -18.32 2.09 -16.05
C PHE A 201 -18.12 0.68 -16.57
N HIS A 202 -18.51 0.36 -17.79
CA HIS A 202 -18.41 -1.00 -18.30
C HIS A 202 -16.95 -1.42 -18.46
N ILE A 203 -16.09 -0.50 -18.91
CA ILE A 203 -14.64 -0.74 -18.97
C ILE A 203 -14.06 -0.90 -17.56
N SER A 204 -14.43 -0.01 -16.64
CA SER A 204 -13.97 -0.09 -15.23
C SER A 204 -14.40 -1.41 -14.56
N GLU A 205 -15.66 -1.79 -14.74
CA GLU A 205 -16.25 -3.01 -14.20
C GLU A 205 -15.60 -4.27 -14.78
N LEU A 206 -15.33 -4.31 -16.09
CA LEU A 206 -14.61 -5.42 -16.71
C LEU A 206 -13.20 -5.57 -16.10
N ALA A 207 -12.50 -4.45 -15.87
CA ALA A 207 -11.19 -4.46 -15.24
C ALA A 207 -11.25 -4.92 -13.77
N PHE A 208 -12.23 -4.46 -12.98
CA PHE A 208 -12.45 -4.97 -11.62
C PHE A 208 -12.75 -6.47 -11.60
N ASN A 209 -13.56 -6.97 -12.54
CA ASN A 209 -13.87 -8.40 -12.63
C ASN A 209 -12.63 -9.23 -12.97
N ARG A 210 -11.73 -8.72 -13.82
CA ARG A 210 -10.42 -9.36 -14.05
C ARG A 210 -9.55 -9.36 -12.78
N ALA A 211 -9.49 -8.24 -12.06
CA ALA A 211 -8.75 -8.16 -10.79
C ALA A 211 -9.29 -9.15 -9.75
N ILE A 212 -10.62 -9.28 -9.63
CA ILE A 212 -11.26 -10.23 -8.72
C ILE A 212 -10.99 -11.67 -9.15
N ALA A 213 -10.99 -11.97 -10.44
CA ALA A 213 -10.63 -13.30 -10.92
C ALA A 213 -9.18 -13.68 -10.55
N GLU A 214 -8.24 -12.72 -10.60
CA GLU A 214 -6.88 -12.93 -10.09
C GLU A 214 -6.85 -13.17 -8.58
N SER A 215 -7.61 -12.40 -7.80
CA SER A 215 -7.65 -12.58 -6.34
C SER A 215 -8.20 -13.96 -5.96
N GLU A 216 -9.26 -14.42 -6.62
CA GLU A 216 -9.80 -15.78 -6.44
C GLU A 216 -8.78 -16.86 -6.81
N PHE A 217 -8.03 -16.65 -7.90
CA PHE A 217 -6.97 -17.58 -8.29
C PHE A 217 -5.89 -17.67 -7.21
N ILE A 218 -5.42 -16.53 -6.70
CA ILE A 218 -4.42 -16.46 -5.65
C ILE A 218 -4.88 -17.22 -4.40
N ILE A 219 -6.10 -16.94 -3.92
CA ILE A 219 -6.66 -17.58 -2.73
C ILE A 219 -6.72 -19.10 -2.90
N ARG A 220 -7.20 -19.58 -4.05
CA ARG A 220 -7.44 -21.00 -4.27
C ARG A 220 -6.17 -21.78 -4.62
N ARG A 221 -5.15 -21.13 -5.20
CA ARG A 221 -4.05 -21.83 -5.89
C ARG A 221 -2.64 -21.43 -5.46
N CYS A 222 -2.45 -20.31 -4.74
CA CYS A 222 -1.11 -19.76 -4.50
C CYS A 222 -0.61 -19.83 -3.04
N ASN A 223 -1.12 -20.75 -2.20
CA ASN A 223 -0.72 -20.90 -0.78
C ASN A 223 -0.67 -19.55 -0.04
N GLY A 224 -1.86 -19.04 0.32
CA GLY A 224 -2.09 -17.67 0.82
C GLY A 224 -1.03 -17.13 1.80
N GLU A 225 -0.39 -16.04 1.40
CA GLU A 225 0.56 -15.28 2.20
C GLU A 225 -0.13 -14.11 2.91
N GLU A 226 0.35 -13.77 4.12
CA GLU A 226 -0.22 -12.76 5.02
C GLU A 226 -0.60 -11.43 4.35
N ALA A 227 0.30 -10.89 3.50
CA ALA A 227 0.15 -9.54 2.95
C ALA A 227 -0.85 -9.44 1.79
N ILE A 228 -1.26 -10.57 1.21
CA ILE A 228 -2.16 -10.56 0.05
C ILE A 228 -3.57 -10.18 0.47
N TRP A 229 -3.99 -10.58 1.66
CA TRP A 229 -5.33 -10.31 2.16
C TRP A 229 -5.63 -8.82 2.24
N CYS A 230 -4.68 -8.00 2.67
CA CYS A 230 -4.83 -6.55 2.66
C CYS A 230 -5.02 -6.00 1.24
N GLU A 231 -4.22 -6.45 0.27
CA GLU A 231 -4.32 -6.00 -1.13
C GLU A 231 -5.67 -6.42 -1.77
N ILE A 232 -6.18 -7.61 -1.45
CA ILE A 232 -7.52 -8.03 -1.90
C ILE A 232 -8.61 -7.20 -1.22
N GLY A 233 -8.46 -6.87 0.07
CA GLY A 233 -9.38 -5.96 0.75
C GLY A 233 -9.40 -4.58 0.10
N LEU A 234 -8.23 -4.06 -0.26
CA LEU A 234 -8.08 -2.79 -0.96
C LEU A 234 -8.76 -2.79 -2.34
N LEU A 235 -8.67 -3.89 -3.09
CA LEU A 235 -9.38 -4.05 -4.37
C LEU A 235 -10.90 -3.84 -4.21
N TYR A 236 -11.51 -4.49 -3.22
CA TYR A 236 -12.95 -4.34 -2.96
C TYR A 236 -13.32 -2.96 -2.40
N TYR A 237 -12.45 -2.39 -1.56
CA TYR A 237 -12.59 -1.04 -1.05
C TYR A 237 -12.52 0.01 -2.19
N GLY A 238 -11.56 -0.12 -3.11
CA GLY A 238 -11.41 0.71 -4.31
C GLY A 238 -12.62 0.61 -5.23
N ARG A 239 -13.15 -0.60 -5.46
CA ARG A 239 -14.39 -0.83 -6.20
C ARG A 239 -15.58 -0.11 -5.55
N ALA A 240 -15.74 -0.22 -4.23
CA ALA A 240 -16.79 0.48 -3.50
C ALA A 240 -16.69 2.00 -3.68
N LYS A 241 -15.50 2.59 -3.54
CA LYS A 241 -15.26 4.02 -3.79
C LYS A 241 -15.65 4.41 -5.21
N LYS A 242 -15.22 3.64 -6.22
CA LYS A 242 -15.54 3.91 -7.62
C LYS A 242 -17.06 3.87 -7.88
N TYR A 243 -17.78 2.93 -7.27
CA TYR A 243 -19.25 2.86 -7.34
C TYR A 243 -19.94 4.05 -6.70
N ILE A 244 -19.45 4.52 -5.54
CA ILE A 244 -19.98 5.74 -4.94
C ILE A 244 -19.84 6.91 -5.92
N ASN A 245 -18.70 7.03 -6.62
CA ASN A 245 -18.51 8.12 -7.58
C ASN A 245 -19.42 8.01 -8.80
N TYR A 246 -19.69 6.80 -9.30
CA TYR A 246 -20.66 6.60 -10.36
C TYR A 246 -22.07 7.01 -9.92
N LEU A 247 -22.46 6.66 -8.69
CA LEU A 247 -23.75 7.05 -8.12
C LEU A 247 -23.85 8.56 -7.86
N ARG A 248 -22.74 9.22 -7.50
CA ARG A 248 -22.65 10.68 -7.31
C ARG A 248 -22.54 11.46 -8.61
N GLY A 249 -22.13 10.84 -9.71
CA GLY A 249 -21.83 11.51 -10.97
C GLY A 249 -23.10 12.04 -11.66
N ASP A 250 -22.97 13.17 -12.36
CA ASP A 250 -24.07 13.80 -13.12
C ASP A 250 -24.57 12.91 -14.29
N ASN A 251 -23.84 11.84 -14.61
CA ASN A 251 -24.20 10.79 -15.58
C ASN A 251 -25.10 9.69 -15.01
N ALA A 252 -25.82 9.95 -13.91
CA ALA A 252 -26.90 9.13 -13.37
C ALA A 252 -28.12 8.98 -14.31
N SER A 253 -27.90 8.99 -15.63
CA SER A 253 -28.78 8.30 -16.56
C SER A 253 -28.82 6.82 -16.15
N ASN A 254 -29.99 6.20 -16.26
CA ASN A 254 -30.32 4.79 -15.95
C ASN A 254 -29.47 3.71 -16.69
N THR A 255 -28.27 4.04 -17.14
CA THR A 255 -27.35 3.19 -17.92
C THR A 255 -26.52 2.25 -17.05
N HIS A 256 -26.35 2.57 -15.76
CA HIS A 256 -25.52 1.83 -14.82
C HIS A 256 -26.44 1.17 -13.80
N ASN A 257 -26.72 -0.13 -13.92
CA ASN A 257 -27.49 -0.92 -12.94
C ASN A 257 -26.70 -1.11 -11.63
N ILE A 258 -26.19 -0.03 -11.02
CA ILE A 258 -25.49 -0.04 -9.74
C ILE A 258 -26.46 0.47 -8.68
N HIS A 259 -26.52 -0.21 -7.57
CA HIS A 259 -27.33 0.16 -6.43
C HIS A 259 -26.47 0.36 -5.17
N LYS A 260 -27.07 1.02 -4.18
CA LYS A 260 -26.50 1.16 -2.83
C LYS A 260 -26.01 -0.19 -2.26
N GLU A 261 -26.73 -1.27 -2.55
CA GLU A 261 -26.37 -2.61 -2.06
C GLU A 261 -25.06 -3.13 -2.68
N ASP A 262 -24.72 -2.75 -3.92
CA ASP A 262 -23.46 -3.16 -4.56
C ASP A 262 -22.25 -2.51 -3.88
N VAL A 263 -22.40 -1.25 -3.44
CA VAL A 263 -21.42 -0.54 -2.63
C VAL A 263 -21.25 -1.25 -1.29
N LEU A 264 -22.36 -1.54 -0.59
CA LEU A 264 -22.33 -2.23 0.70
C LEU A 264 -21.73 -3.63 0.60
N ASN A 265 -22.05 -4.38 -0.45
CA ASN A 265 -21.49 -5.71 -0.69
C ASN A 265 -19.98 -5.65 -0.92
N SER A 266 -19.50 -4.66 -1.68
CA SER A 266 -18.07 -4.45 -1.90
C SER A 266 -17.36 -4.09 -0.58
N LEU A 267 -17.93 -3.19 0.23
CA LEU A 267 -17.38 -2.84 1.54
C LEU A 267 -17.39 -4.03 2.52
N LYS A 268 -18.46 -4.83 2.56
CA LYS A 268 -18.53 -6.05 3.40
C LYS A 268 -17.42 -7.03 3.02
N LYS A 269 -17.21 -7.29 1.71
CA LYS A 269 -16.11 -8.13 1.24
C LYS A 269 -14.75 -7.55 1.59
N ALA A 270 -14.56 -6.23 1.45
CA ALA A 270 -13.32 -5.58 1.86
C ALA A 270 -13.01 -5.84 3.34
N ASN A 271 -14.01 -5.69 4.22
CA ASN A 271 -13.90 -5.99 5.64
C ASN A 271 -13.51 -7.44 5.94
N GLU A 272 -14.13 -8.41 5.26
CA GLU A 272 -13.77 -9.83 5.40
C GLU A 272 -12.28 -10.07 5.10
N PHE A 273 -11.77 -9.46 4.03
CA PHE A 273 -10.36 -9.60 3.66
C PHE A 273 -9.41 -8.85 4.59
N PHE A 274 -9.78 -7.67 5.09
CA PHE A 274 -8.97 -7.00 6.12
C PHE A 274 -8.93 -7.80 7.42
N LEU A 275 -10.04 -8.45 7.82
CA LEU A 275 -10.06 -9.37 8.96
C LEU A 275 -9.13 -10.57 8.74
N ASN A 276 -9.14 -11.15 7.54
CA ASN A 276 -8.20 -12.22 7.18
C ASN A 276 -6.74 -11.74 7.22
N GLY A 277 -6.46 -10.51 6.80
CA GLY A 277 -5.13 -9.90 6.89
C GLY A 277 -4.65 -9.74 8.33
N MET A 278 -5.52 -9.26 9.22
CA MET A 278 -5.21 -9.18 10.65
C MET A 278 -4.98 -10.57 11.26
N ALA A 279 -5.82 -11.56 10.94
CA ALA A 279 -5.70 -12.92 11.44
C ALA A 279 -4.46 -13.66 10.92
N ALA A 280 -4.06 -13.40 9.67
CA ALA A 280 -2.85 -13.98 9.08
C ALA A 280 -1.57 -13.34 9.64
N SER A 281 -1.67 -12.19 10.29
CA SER A 281 -0.52 -11.50 10.84
C SER A 281 -0.01 -12.14 12.12
N PRO A 282 1.31 -12.43 12.26
CA PRO A 282 1.85 -13.01 13.48
C PRO A 282 1.61 -12.17 14.74
N THR A 283 1.48 -10.85 14.58
CA THR A 283 1.20 -9.92 15.68
C THR A 283 -0.30 -9.70 15.89
N GLY A 284 -1.14 -10.24 15.00
CA GLY A 284 -2.57 -9.96 14.91
C GLY A 284 -2.90 -8.52 14.49
N LYS A 285 -1.89 -7.75 14.04
CA LYS A 285 -1.96 -6.28 13.96
C LYS A 285 -1.28 -5.71 12.72
N ASP A 286 -1.60 -6.25 11.53
CA ASP A 286 -1.16 -5.62 10.28
C ASP A 286 -1.74 -4.20 10.18
N ALA A 287 -0.85 -3.20 10.19
CA ALA A 287 -1.22 -1.79 10.30
C ALA A 287 -2.12 -1.31 9.15
N SER A 288 -1.89 -1.82 7.93
CA SER A 288 -2.69 -1.47 6.76
C SER A 288 -4.10 -2.05 6.87
N SER A 289 -4.20 -3.34 7.21
CA SER A 289 -5.48 -4.03 7.40
C SER A 289 -6.30 -3.38 8.52
N LEU A 290 -5.69 -3.05 9.66
CA LEU A 290 -6.35 -2.35 10.78
C LEU A 290 -6.96 -1.03 10.32
N LEU A 291 -6.18 -0.21 9.61
CA LEU A 291 -6.62 1.09 9.14
C LEU A 291 -7.77 0.99 8.14
N PHE A 292 -7.62 0.17 7.10
CA PHE A 292 -8.63 0.09 6.05
C PHE A 292 -9.89 -0.67 6.49
N PHE A 293 -9.77 -1.58 7.45
CA PHE A 293 -10.93 -2.14 8.15
C PHE A 293 -11.75 -1.04 8.83
N MET A 294 -11.10 -0.17 9.59
CA MET A 294 -11.75 0.97 10.25
C MET A 294 -12.36 1.97 9.26
N CYS A 295 -11.66 2.30 8.16
CA CYS A 295 -12.22 3.13 7.09
C CYS A 295 -13.48 2.51 6.45
N THR A 296 -13.45 1.20 6.23
CA THR A 296 -14.56 0.45 5.62
C THR A 296 -15.78 0.41 6.55
N LEU A 297 -15.57 0.17 7.85
CA LEU A 297 -16.63 0.29 8.86
C LEU A 297 -17.22 1.71 8.88
N GLY A 298 -16.37 2.73 8.79
CA GLY A 298 -16.77 4.13 8.67
C GLY A 298 -17.75 4.34 7.51
N PHE A 299 -17.40 3.89 6.31
CA PHE A 299 -18.30 4.01 5.16
C PHE A 299 -19.60 3.21 5.30
N ILE A 300 -19.54 1.97 5.79
CA ILE A 300 -20.75 1.16 6.00
C ILE A 300 -21.73 1.88 6.93
N GLU A 301 -21.23 2.46 8.02
CA GLU A 301 -22.07 3.15 8.99
C GLU A 301 -22.61 4.48 8.46
N LEU A 302 -21.79 5.29 7.77
CA LEU A 302 -22.25 6.50 7.08
C LEU A 302 -23.39 6.19 6.09
N ILE A 303 -23.24 5.13 5.30
CA ILE A 303 -24.26 4.67 4.35
C ILE A 303 -25.54 4.21 5.06
N SER A 304 -25.41 3.65 6.27
CA SER A 304 -26.51 3.10 7.06
C SER A 304 -27.27 4.16 7.86
N THR A 305 -26.59 5.20 8.36
CA THR A 305 -27.20 6.33 9.08
C THR A 305 -27.98 7.27 8.16
N GLY A 306 -27.94 7.05 6.84
CA GLY A 306 -28.63 7.87 5.87
C GLY A 306 -27.87 9.15 5.52
N GLU A 307 -26.56 9.21 5.77
CA GLU A 307 -25.74 10.24 5.14
C GLU A 307 -25.87 10.06 3.62
N ASN A 308 -26.31 11.11 2.94
CA ASN A 308 -26.66 11.08 1.51
C ASN A 308 -25.39 11.13 0.65
N LEU A 309 -24.53 10.11 0.82
CA LEU A 309 -23.27 9.97 0.11
C LEU A 309 -23.47 9.89 -1.40
N PHE A 310 -24.64 9.53 -1.89
CA PHE A 310 -24.91 9.31 -3.31
C PHE A 310 -25.51 10.51 -4.03
N ASP A 311 -26.12 11.46 -3.31
CA ASP A 311 -26.80 12.61 -3.92
C ASP A 311 -25.89 13.83 -3.97
N LYS A 312 -25.20 14.02 -5.10
CA LYS A 312 -24.33 15.19 -5.32
C LYS A 312 -25.12 16.49 -5.49
N THR A 313 -26.38 16.42 -5.92
CA THR A 313 -27.21 17.62 -6.16
C THR A 313 -27.63 18.28 -4.85
N ALA A 314 -28.04 17.47 -3.88
CA ALA A 314 -28.38 17.94 -2.55
C ALA A 314 -27.15 18.10 -1.64
N TYR A 315 -26.07 17.33 -1.87
CA TYR A 315 -24.86 17.32 -1.05
C TYR A 315 -23.59 17.41 -1.91
N PRO A 316 -23.24 18.64 -2.36
CA PRO A 316 -22.06 18.86 -3.21
C PRO A 316 -20.74 18.59 -2.48
N ILE A 317 -20.74 18.68 -1.15
CA ILE A 317 -19.58 18.41 -0.29
C ILE A 317 -20.01 17.37 0.75
N LEU A 318 -19.26 16.26 0.85
CA LEU A 318 -19.49 15.24 1.86
C LEU A 318 -19.03 15.72 3.25
N THR A 319 -19.89 15.50 4.25
CA THR A 319 -19.62 15.86 5.65
C THR A 319 -20.11 14.73 6.56
N ASP A 320 -19.46 14.56 7.72
CA ASP A 320 -19.87 13.61 8.76
C ASP A 320 -20.64 14.36 9.84
N LYS A 321 -21.95 14.59 9.63
CA LYS A 321 -22.76 15.42 10.53
C LYS A 321 -23.05 14.74 11.85
N HIS A 322 -22.96 13.42 11.88
CA HIS A 322 -23.29 12.59 13.02
C HIS A 322 -22.05 12.03 13.76
N ASP A 323 -20.85 12.49 13.39
CA ASP A 323 -19.56 12.08 13.96
C ASP A 323 -19.36 10.56 13.95
N VAL A 324 -19.81 9.94 12.86
CA VAL A 324 -19.79 8.50 12.62
C VAL A 324 -18.36 7.96 12.62
N LEU A 325 -17.44 8.61 11.91
CA LEU A 325 -16.06 8.11 11.80
C LEU A 325 -15.36 8.07 13.16
N ARG A 326 -15.57 9.10 14.00
CA ARG A 326 -15.03 9.11 15.37
C ARG A 326 -15.63 8.00 16.22
N LYS A 327 -16.95 7.79 16.17
CA LYS A 327 -17.62 6.70 16.91
C LYS A 327 -17.12 5.32 16.47
N VAL A 328 -16.88 5.13 15.18
CA VAL A 328 -16.25 3.92 14.65
C VAL A 328 -14.83 3.77 15.19
N GLY A 329 -14.01 4.81 15.11
CA GLY A 329 -12.63 4.81 15.63
C GLY A 329 -12.57 4.46 17.12
N THR A 330 -13.37 5.13 17.95
CA THR A 330 -13.45 4.83 19.39
C THR A 330 -13.83 3.38 19.67
N ARG A 331 -14.88 2.86 19.03
CA ARG A 331 -15.28 1.44 19.20
C ARG A 331 -14.19 0.47 18.76
N PHE A 332 -13.52 0.77 17.65
CA PHE A 332 -12.43 -0.05 17.14
C PHE A 332 -11.23 -0.06 18.10
N PHE A 333 -10.79 1.10 18.59
CA PHE A 333 -9.69 1.19 19.55
C PHE A 333 -10.01 0.52 20.89
N ILE A 334 -11.28 0.47 21.30
CA ILE A 334 -11.72 -0.33 22.46
C ILE A 334 -11.59 -1.82 22.18
N GLU A 335 -12.07 -2.28 21.02
CA GLU A 335 -12.10 -3.69 20.64
C GLU A 335 -10.69 -4.29 20.56
N ILE A 336 -9.74 -3.61 19.90
CA ILE A 336 -8.34 -4.04 19.81
C ILE A 336 -7.54 -3.80 21.10
N GLY A 337 -8.19 -3.27 22.15
CA GLY A 337 -7.66 -3.10 23.49
C GLY A 337 -6.73 -1.90 23.69
N TRP A 338 -6.66 -0.95 22.76
CA TRP A 338 -5.83 0.26 22.89
C TRP A 338 -6.46 1.33 23.79
N LEU A 339 -7.78 1.25 24.01
CA LEU A 339 -8.52 2.08 24.97
C LEU A 339 -9.09 1.25 26.14
N ARG A 340 -8.40 0.18 26.57
CA ARG A 340 -8.89 -0.66 27.68
C ARG A 340 -8.96 0.15 28.99
N ASN A 341 -10.11 0.10 29.67
CA ASN A 341 -10.40 0.78 30.95
C ASN A 341 -10.50 2.33 30.88
N ALA A 342 -10.64 2.89 29.68
CA ALA A 342 -10.55 4.34 29.41
C ALA A 342 -11.88 5.07 29.23
N VAL A 343 -12.95 4.30 29.04
CA VAL A 343 -14.24 4.79 28.59
C VAL A 343 -15.18 4.83 29.78
N SER A 344 -15.67 6.03 30.13
CA SER A 344 -16.68 6.16 31.16
C SER A 344 -17.95 5.38 30.76
N PRO A 345 -18.84 5.05 31.71
CA PRO A 345 -20.15 4.49 31.38
C PRO A 345 -20.96 5.36 30.39
N GLU A 346 -20.66 6.67 30.31
CA GLU A 346 -21.26 7.59 29.33
C GLU A 346 -20.55 7.61 27.96
N GLY A 347 -19.50 6.81 27.76
CA GLY A 347 -18.77 6.73 26.49
C GLY A 347 -17.60 7.72 26.35
N ASN A 348 -17.25 8.47 27.40
CA ASN A 348 -16.18 9.47 27.33
C ASN A 348 -14.80 8.84 27.54
N VAL A 349 -13.84 9.16 26.66
CA VAL A 349 -12.44 8.74 26.79
C VAL A 349 -11.71 9.74 27.68
N ASN A 350 -11.08 9.26 28.76
CA ASN A 350 -10.27 10.14 29.63
C ASN A 350 -8.93 10.55 28.96
N GLU A 351 -8.35 11.66 29.42
CA GLU A 351 -7.14 12.26 28.82
C GLU A 351 -5.92 11.32 28.85
N SER A 352 -5.73 10.58 29.94
CA SER A 352 -4.58 9.68 30.11
C SER A 352 -4.62 8.49 29.15
N ALA A 353 -5.79 7.91 28.93
CA ALA A 353 -5.95 6.82 27.97
C ALA A 353 -5.81 7.30 26.53
N PHE A 354 -6.28 8.50 26.23
CA PHE A 354 -6.05 9.08 24.93
C PHE A 354 -4.57 9.34 24.65
N TYR A 355 -3.84 9.85 25.63
CA TYR A 355 -2.39 10.00 25.50
C TYR A 355 -1.71 8.65 25.24
N ALA A 356 -2.12 7.59 25.94
CA ALA A 356 -1.64 6.24 25.69
C ALA A 356 -1.97 5.75 24.27
N LEU A 357 -3.17 6.02 23.76
CA LEU A 357 -3.56 5.74 22.38
C LEU A 357 -2.64 6.44 21.37
N LEU A 358 -2.36 7.74 21.57
CA LEU A 358 -1.46 8.50 20.69
C LEU A 358 -0.05 7.90 20.66
N LEU A 359 0.47 7.44 21.81
CA LEU A 359 1.77 6.76 21.88
C LEU A 359 1.75 5.43 21.09
N VAL A 360 0.68 4.65 21.20
CA VAL A 360 0.53 3.40 20.45
C VAL A 360 0.47 3.68 18.94
N LEU A 361 -0.35 4.65 18.53
CA LEU A 361 -0.48 5.06 17.12
C LEU A 361 0.87 5.54 16.56
N ARG A 362 1.60 6.39 17.29
CA ARG A 362 2.93 6.86 16.91
C ARG A 362 3.92 5.72 16.70
N ASN A 363 3.92 4.72 17.60
CA ASN A 363 4.80 3.56 17.49
C ASN A 363 4.44 2.65 16.30
N ILE A 364 3.15 2.53 15.97
CA ILE A 364 2.71 1.78 14.79
C ILE A 364 3.13 2.49 13.51
N VAL A 365 2.87 3.79 13.43
CA VAL A 365 3.28 4.62 12.28
C VAL A 365 4.79 4.57 12.09
N ALA A 366 5.58 4.75 13.16
CA ALA A 366 7.03 4.70 13.08
C ALA A 366 7.55 3.33 12.62
N ARG A 367 6.95 2.21 13.09
CA ARG A 367 7.29 0.87 12.59
C ARG A 367 6.95 0.70 11.12
N PHE A 368 5.79 1.18 10.71
CA PHE A 368 5.35 1.12 9.32
C PHE A 368 6.29 1.95 8.41
N GLU A 369 6.60 3.19 8.78
CA GLU A 369 7.56 4.05 8.06
C GLU A 369 8.94 3.38 7.93
N ASN A 370 9.48 2.79 9.00
CA ASN A 370 10.75 2.07 8.97
C ASN A 370 10.73 0.81 8.10
N SER A 371 9.56 0.23 7.84
CA SER A 371 9.40 -0.96 7.00
C SER A 371 9.33 -0.64 5.50
N MET A 372 9.31 0.65 5.13
CA MET A 372 9.11 1.11 3.76
C MET A 372 10.27 1.97 3.28
N LEU A 373 10.65 1.78 2.02
CA LEU A 373 11.71 2.52 1.34
C LEU A 373 11.23 3.22 0.07
N ALA A 374 10.01 2.93 -0.39
CA ALA A 374 9.51 3.49 -1.64
C ALA A 374 9.20 4.98 -1.50
N LYS A 375 10.00 5.83 -2.15
CA LYS A 375 9.82 7.28 -2.14
C LYS A 375 8.45 7.70 -2.66
N GLY A 376 7.93 7.02 -3.68
CA GLY A 376 6.59 7.30 -4.23
C GLY A 376 5.45 7.05 -3.23
N TYR A 377 5.69 6.26 -2.19
CA TYR A 377 4.65 5.86 -1.24
C TYR A 377 4.68 6.68 0.07
N ILE A 378 5.86 7.09 0.50
CA ILE A 378 6.08 7.84 1.74
C ILE A 378 5.14 9.05 1.89
N PRO A 379 4.93 9.92 0.87
CA PRO A 379 4.06 11.08 1.03
C PRO A 379 2.61 10.70 1.37
N TYR A 380 2.07 9.67 0.71
CA TYR A 380 0.69 9.26 0.95
C TYR A 380 0.51 8.61 2.32
N VAL A 381 1.52 7.89 2.83
CA VAL A 381 1.45 7.28 4.18
C VAL A 381 1.39 8.36 5.26
N LYS A 382 2.15 9.43 5.11
CA LYS A 382 2.09 10.58 6.02
C LYS A 382 0.69 11.21 6.00
N TYR A 383 0.14 11.44 4.80
CA TYR A 383 -1.23 11.92 4.64
C TYR A 383 -2.29 10.97 5.22
N LEU A 384 -2.10 9.66 5.04
CA LEU A 384 -2.99 8.63 5.57
C LEU A 384 -2.96 8.56 7.11
N THR A 385 -1.80 8.85 7.70
CA THR A 385 -1.68 9.04 9.16
C THR A 385 -2.47 10.26 9.62
N CYS A 386 -2.47 11.34 8.83
CA CYS A 386 -3.33 12.49 9.09
C CYS A 386 -4.81 12.10 9.04
N ILE A 387 -5.25 11.29 8.06
CA ILE A 387 -6.63 10.76 8.00
C ILE A 387 -6.97 9.98 9.28
N LEU A 388 -6.10 9.04 9.66
CA LEU A 388 -6.29 8.21 10.87
C LEU A 388 -6.51 9.07 12.12
N ILE A 389 -5.65 10.07 12.33
CA ILE A 389 -5.71 10.90 13.53
C ILE A 389 -6.86 11.91 13.45
N TRP A 390 -7.07 12.58 12.31
CA TRP A 390 -8.10 13.61 12.16
C TRP A 390 -9.51 13.02 12.21
N ASP A 391 -9.75 11.91 11.50
CA ASP A 391 -11.10 11.38 11.31
C ASP A 391 -11.56 10.48 12.45
N PHE A 392 -10.64 9.70 13.03
CA PHE A 392 -10.96 8.60 13.94
C PHE A 392 -10.52 8.83 15.39
N ALA A 393 -9.68 9.83 15.69
CA ALA A 393 -9.27 10.08 17.08
C ALA A 393 -10.48 10.50 17.95
N PRO A 394 -10.61 9.99 19.19
CA PRO A 394 -11.69 10.35 20.11
C PRO A 394 -11.86 11.84 20.38
N PHE A 395 -10.80 12.63 20.28
CA PHE A 395 -10.85 14.09 20.35
C PHE A 395 -9.66 14.72 19.62
N LEU A 396 -9.74 16.02 19.36
CA LEU A 396 -8.67 16.80 18.76
C LEU A 396 -8.13 17.80 19.79
N THR A 397 -6.81 17.78 19.99
CA THR A 397 -6.09 18.75 20.83
C THR A 397 -5.24 19.67 19.95
N THR A 398 -4.78 20.78 20.51
CA THR A 398 -3.82 21.66 19.83
C THR A 398 -2.55 20.90 19.41
N GLY A 399 -2.04 19.99 20.26
CA GLY A 399 -0.89 19.15 19.94
C GLY A 399 -1.13 18.23 18.74
N ILE A 400 -2.34 17.68 18.60
CA ILE A 400 -2.71 16.86 17.44
C ILE A 400 -2.72 17.68 16.17
N CYS A 401 -3.32 18.87 16.20
CA CYS A 401 -3.35 19.72 15.03
C CYS A 401 -1.95 20.15 14.59
N LYS A 402 -1.06 20.49 15.55
CA LYS A 402 0.37 20.73 15.26
C LYS A 402 1.04 19.50 14.64
N HIS A 403 0.79 18.31 15.18
CA HIS A 403 1.36 17.07 14.67
C HIS A 403 0.89 16.77 13.23
N ILE A 404 -0.40 16.93 12.96
CA ILE A 404 -0.98 16.76 11.62
C ILE A 404 -0.37 17.78 10.64
N LEU A 405 -0.29 19.07 11.03
CA LEU A 405 0.36 20.09 10.19
C LEU A 405 1.82 19.76 9.90
N GLY A 406 2.57 19.24 10.89
CA GLY A 406 3.94 18.75 10.70
C GLY A 406 4.02 17.61 9.68
N LEU A 407 3.15 16.61 9.80
CA LEU A 407 3.08 15.48 8.85
C LEU A 407 2.67 15.92 7.43
N LEU A 408 1.74 16.87 7.30
CA LEU A 408 1.34 17.44 6.01
C LEU A 408 2.51 18.18 5.36
N ASN A 409 3.28 18.94 6.14
CA ASN A 409 4.47 19.63 5.65
C ASN A 409 5.56 18.64 5.21
N GLU A 410 5.81 17.57 5.99
CA GLU A 410 6.71 16.50 5.57
C GLU A 410 6.24 15.82 4.28
N ALA A 411 4.95 15.52 4.15
CA ALA A 411 4.37 14.95 2.94
C ALA A 411 4.56 15.88 1.72
N CYS A 412 4.45 17.20 1.91
CA CYS A 412 4.72 18.20 0.88
C CYS A 412 6.18 18.11 0.39
N ILE A 413 7.13 18.20 1.33
CA ILE A 413 8.58 18.13 1.04
C ILE A 413 8.94 16.85 0.31
N GLU A 414 8.41 15.69 0.74
CA GLU A 414 8.69 14.41 0.06
C GLU A 414 8.04 14.35 -1.34
N THR A 415 6.87 14.95 -1.54
CA THR A 415 6.21 15.02 -2.85
C THR A 415 6.99 15.87 -3.84
N GLU A 416 7.53 17.01 -3.41
CA GLU A 416 8.36 17.87 -4.25
C GLU A 416 9.61 17.15 -4.78
N LYS A 417 10.21 16.26 -3.98
CA LYS A 417 11.35 15.44 -4.43
C LYS A 417 10.97 14.48 -5.57
N LEU A 418 9.73 13.99 -5.59
CA LEU A 418 9.25 13.08 -6.64
C LEU A 418 9.09 13.77 -8.00
N ILE A 419 8.80 15.07 -8.00
CA ILE A 419 8.72 15.88 -9.23
C ILE A 419 10.07 15.86 -9.96
N LEU A 420 11.17 16.00 -9.23
CA LEU A 420 12.53 15.98 -9.79
C LEU A 420 12.88 14.63 -10.44
N GLU A 421 12.32 13.54 -9.92
CA GLU A 421 12.58 12.17 -10.39
C GLU A 421 11.52 11.67 -11.39
N ASN A 422 10.52 12.50 -11.74
CA ASN A 422 9.36 12.16 -12.57
C ASN A 422 8.64 10.88 -12.10
N VAL A 423 8.44 10.76 -10.78
CA VAL A 423 7.76 9.65 -10.13
C VAL A 423 6.41 10.13 -9.59
N LEU A 424 5.39 9.29 -9.72
CA LEU A 424 4.05 9.57 -9.20
C LEU A 424 3.91 9.16 -7.74
N VAL A 425 2.98 9.79 -7.02
CA VAL A 425 2.61 9.42 -5.66
C VAL A 425 1.72 8.18 -5.70
N TYR A 426 2.05 7.16 -4.93
CA TYR A 426 1.22 5.97 -4.76
C TYR A 426 0.18 6.18 -3.65
N GLN A 427 -1.05 6.41 -4.08
CA GLN A 427 -2.26 6.45 -3.27
C GLN A 427 -2.90 5.07 -3.18
N ILE A 428 -2.86 4.46 -1.98
CA ILE A 428 -3.26 3.06 -1.73
C ILE A 428 -4.66 2.72 -2.26
N SER A 429 -5.60 3.67 -2.23
CA SER A 429 -7.01 3.42 -2.57
C SER A 429 -7.41 3.73 -4.02
N ILE A 430 -6.49 4.23 -4.86
CA ILE A 430 -6.77 4.69 -6.24
C ILE A 430 -5.61 4.36 -7.20
N ASN A 431 -4.42 4.02 -6.68
CA ASN A 431 -3.14 3.80 -7.35
C ASN A 431 -2.26 5.04 -7.50
N PHE A 432 -1.92 5.49 -8.71
CA PHE A 432 -0.93 6.55 -8.90
C PHE A 432 -1.55 7.90 -9.24
N ILE A 433 -1.19 8.93 -8.47
CA ILE A 433 -1.61 10.32 -8.67
C ILE A 433 -0.40 11.22 -8.97
N SER A 434 -0.60 12.25 -9.79
CA SER A 434 0.46 13.25 -10.04
C SER A 434 0.81 14.03 -8.79
N ALA A 435 2.09 14.39 -8.68
CA ALA A 435 2.60 15.18 -7.58
C ALA A 435 1.80 16.50 -7.41
N ASP A 436 1.52 17.23 -8.49
CA ASP A 436 0.75 18.48 -8.44
C ASP A 436 -0.66 18.29 -7.85
N LYS A 437 -1.35 17.22 -8.26
CA LYS A 437 -2.68 16.89 -7.74
C LYS A 437 -2.59 16.53 -6.26
N PHE A 438 -1.54 15.82 -5.85
CA PHE A 438 -1.35 15.44 -4.45
C PHE A 438 -0.96 16.63 -3.57
N LEU A 439 -0.08 17.52 -4.04
CA LEU A 439 0.26 18.79 -3.37
C LEU A 439 -0.99 19.65 -3.16
N SER A 440 -1.85 19.75 -4.16
CA SER A 440 -3.13 20.46 -4.04
C SER A 440 -4.01 19.89 -2.91
N ARG A 441 -3.99 18.56 -2.72
CA ARG A 441 -4.73 17.90 -1.63
C ARG A 441 -4.12 18.17 -0.26
N ILE A 442 -2.79 18.15 -0.15
CA ILE A 442 -2.08 18.49 1.09
C ILE A 442 -2.40 19.94 1.48
N GLN A 443 -2.35 20.86 0.51
CA GLN A 443 -2.64 22.26 0.74
C GLN A 443 -4.07 22.46 1.26
N GLU A 444 -5.06 21.83 0.64
CA GLU A 444 -6.45 21.96 1.09
C GLU A 444 -6.67 21.38 2.49
N ALA A 445 -6.06 20.23 2.82
CA ALA A 445 -6.09 19.69 4.18
C ALA A 445 -5.44 20.65 5.20
N THR A 446 -4.36 21.31 4.79
CA THR A 446 -3.67 22.33 5.59
C THR A 446 -4.56 23.57 5.80
N ASP A 447 -5.22 24.04 4.74
CA ASP A 447 -6.12 25.18 4.78
C ASP A 447 -7.33 24.91 5.66
N ILE A 448 -7.89 23.68 5.62
CA ILE A 448 -8.96 23.26 6.52
C ILE A 448 -8.53 23.43 7.98
N ILE A 449 -7.35 22.93 8.37
CA ILE A 449 -6.89 23.05 9.76
C ILE A 449 -6.67 24.52 10.14
N ASN A 450 -6.02 25.29 9.27
CA ASN A 450 -5.69 26.70 9.52
C ASN A 450 -6.93 27.61 9.57
N ASN A 451 -8.01 27.25 8.88
CA ASN A 451 -9.27 28.00 8.94
C ASN A 451 -9.93 27.95 10.33
N TYR A 452 -9.65 26.91 11.12
CA TYR A 452 -10.22 26.76 12.46
C TYR A 452 -9.25 27.09 13.60
N LEU A 453 -7.94 27.22 13.31
CA LEU A 453 -6.91 27.49 14.32
C LEU A 453 -6.17 28.78 14.01
N THR A 454 -6.32 29.77 14.89
CA THR A 454 -5.55 31.01 14.86
C THR A 454 -4.08 30.76 15.22
N ALA A 455 -3.18 31.64 14.77
CA ALA A 455 -1.76 31.58 15.12
C ALA A 455 -1.52 31.63 16.65
N ASP A 456 -2.43 32.23 17.42
CA ASP A 456 -2.35 32.27 18.88
C ASP A 456 -2.89 31.00 19.54
N GLU A 457 -3.87 30.32 18.94
CA GLU A 457 -4.29 28.98 19.37
C GLU A 457 -3.17 27.96 19.17
N LEU A 458 -2.44 28.03 18.07
CA LEU A 458 -1.26 27.19 17.83
C LEU A 458 -0.10 27.46 18.80
N LYS A 459 -0.10 28.57 19.56
CA LYS A 459 0.90 28.81 20.62
C LYS A 459 0.50 28.18 21.97
N LYS A 460 -0.73 27.68 22.11
CA LYS A 460 -1.19 27.02 23.34
C LYS A 460 -0.45 25.70 23.58
N ASP A 461 -0.51 25.22 24.82
CA ASP A 461 0.07 23.94 25.22
C ASP A 461 -0.54 22.78 24.42
N ASP A 462 0.24 21.72 24.20
CA ASP A 462 -0.15 20.59 23.36
C ASP A 462 -1.35 19.80 23.93
N THR A 463 -1.55 19.87 25.24
CA THR A 463 -2.70 19.24 25.93
C THR A 463 -3.97 20.09 25.88
N SER A 464 -3.88 21.35 25.44
CA SER A 464 -5.04 22.24 25.41
C SER A 464 -6.11 21.71 24.45
N LEU A 465 -7.33 21.59 24.98
CA LEU A 465 -8.52 21.25 24.19
C LEU A 465 -8.92 22.47 23.34
N ILE A 466 -9.27 22.20 22.09
CA ILE A 466 -9.85 23.20 21.19
C ILE A 466 -11.27 23.52 21.69
N ASN A 467 -11.73 24.76 21.49
CA ASN A 467 -13.08 25.17 21.89
C ASN A 467 -14.12 24.20 21.32
N GLN A 468 -15.08 23.75 22.14
CA GLN A 468 -16.08 22.75 21.76
C GLN A 468 -16.90 23.14 20.52
N ASP A 469 -17.21 24.41 20.32
CA ASP A 469 -18.00 24.85 19.16
C ASP A 469 -17.16 24.84 17.87
N GLN A 470 -15.90 25.27 17.94
CA GLN A 470 -14.94 25.13 16.84
C GLN A 470 -14.69 23.65 16.52
N LEU A 471 -14.51 22.81 17.55
CA LEU A 471 -14.26 21.38 17.42
C LEU A 471 -15.44 20.64 16.78
N LYS A 472 -16.68 21.01 17.10
CA LYS A 472 -17.88 20.46 16.45
C LYS A 472 -17.91 20.77 14.96
N GLU A 473 -17.57 21.99 14.55
CA GLU A 473 -17.51 22.33 13.12
C GLU A 473 -16.33 21.65 12.42
N MET A 474 -15.14 21.66 13.02
CA MET A 474 -13.96 20.92 12.52
C MET A 474 -14.26 19.44 12.32
N SER A 475 -14.99 18.83 13.26
CA SER A 475 -15.28 17.39 13.22
C SER A 475 -16.19 16.95 12.09
N LYS A 476 -16.93 17.86 11.44
CA LYS A 476 -17.79 17.53 10.31
C LYS A 476 -17.01 17.31 9.02
N THR A 477 -15.87 17.99 8.87
CA THR A 477 -15.02 17.90 7.68
C THR A 477 -14.02 16.78 7.90
N LYS A 478 -14.17 15.68 7.15
CA LYS A 478 -13.34 14.48 7.30
C LYS A 478 -12.43 14.31 6.09
N PHE A 479 -11.14 14.07 6.31
CA PHE A 479 -10.18 13.91 5.21
C PHE A 479 -10.49 12.69 4.34
N LEU A 480 -11.01 11.61 4.94
CA LEU A 480 -11.48 10.42 4.23
C LEU A 480 -12.63 10.72 3.25
N LEU A 481 -13.55 11.62 3.62
CA LEU A 481 -14.67 12.01 2.76
C LEU A 481 -14.22 12.92 1.61
N LEU A 482 -13.25 13.79 1.87
CA LEU A 482 -12.62 14.61 0.83
C LEU A 482 -11.90 13.75 -0.22
N GLU A 483 -11.27 12.65 0.19
CA GLU A 483 -10.64 11.69 -0.71
C GLU A 483 -11.64 10.90 -1.56
N LEU A 484 -12.90 10.82 -1.15
CA LEU A 484 -13.97 10.18 -1.90
C LEU A 484 -14.51 11.09 -3.01
N ASP A 485 -14.72 12.38 -2.72
CA ASP A 485 -15.31 13.36 -3.66
C ASP A 485 -14.44 13.69 -4.90
N ARG A 486 -13.21 13.16 -4.99
CA ARG A 486 -12.15 13.65 -5.90
C ARG A 486 -11.55 12.60 -6.83
N LEU A 487 -12.27 11.50 -7.02
CA LEU A 487 -11.86 10.33 -7.78
C LEU A 487 -12.20 10.40 -9.27
#